data_AF-A0A7H4MPW6-F1
#
_entry.id   AF-A0A7H4MPW6-F1
#
_cell.length_a   1.000
_cell.length_b   1.000
_cell.length_c   1.000
_cell.angle_alpha   90.00
_cell.angle_beta   90.00
_cell.angle_gamma   90.00
#
_symmetry.space_group_name_H-M   'P 1'
#
loop_
_entity.id
_entity.type
_entity.pdbx_description
1 polymer ?
#
loop_
_entity_poly.entity_id
_entity_poly.type
_entity_poly.pdbx_seq_one_letter_code
_entity_poly.pdbx_strand_id
1 'polypeptide(L)'
;MAIGLSQIISTQLEVSRAEQLREMANKAELRALQSKINPHFLFNALNAISSSIRLNPDTARQLIFNLSRYLRYNIELKDDEQIDIKRELYQIKDYIAIEQARFGDKLTVIYDIDDDVSCVIPSLLIQPLVENAIVHGIQPCKGKGVVTIGINECGNRVRISVSRHWQRHRSRRGRSRGSRRNAGK
;
A
#
# COMPACT_ATOMS: atom_id res chain seq x y z
N MET A 1 5.05 1.92 64.03
CA MET A 1 5.46 2.90 62.99
C MET A 1 5.98 2.23 61.71
N ALA A 2 6.87 1.22 61.78
CA ALA A 2 7.45 0.57 60.60
C ALA A 2 6.42 -0.11 59.64
N ILE A 3 5.38 -0.74 60.17
CA ILE A 3 4.35 -1.45 59.37
C ILE A 3 3.54 -0.49 58.50
N GLY A 4 3.13 0.66 59.05
CA GLY A 4 2.38 1.67 58.30
C GLY A 4 3.20 2.31 57.17
N LEU A 5 4.50 2.51 57.39
CA LEU A 5 5.40 3.02 56.35
C LEU A 5 5.57 2.01 55.21
N SER A 6 5.74 0.72 55.54
CA SER A 6 5.82 -0.34 54.53
C SER A 6 4.52 -0.47 53.73
N GLN A 7 3.36 -0.33 54.38
CA GLN A 7 2.07 -0.34 53.72
C GLN A 7 1.95 0.82 52.72
N ILE A 8 2.29 2.04 53.15
CA ILE A 8 2.23 3.25 52.32
C ILE A 8 3.18 3.14 51.12
N ILE A 9 4.42 2.69 51.32
CA ILE A 9 5.40 2.50 50.24
C ILE A 9 4.91 1.43 49.25
N SER A 10 4.35 0.32 49.74
CA SER A 10 3.78 -0.73 48.87
C SER A 10 2.63 -0.19 48.03
N THR A 11 1.70 0.55 48.64
CA THR A 11 0.59 1.18 47.91
C THR A 11 1.10 2.19 46.88
N GLN A 12 2.11 3.01 47.21
CA GLN A 12 2.69 3.96 46.26
C GLN A 12 3.40 3.27 45.09
N LEU A 13 4.11 2.16 45.34
CA LEU A 13 4.71 1.36 44.28
C LEU A 13 3.66 0.72 43.37
N GLU A 14 2.55 0.22 43.92
CA GLU A 14 1.44 -0.32 43.12
C GLU A 14 0.77 0.75 42.26
N VAL A 15 0.51 1.94 42.82
CA VAL A 15 -0.05 3.08 42.08
C VAL A 15 0.89 3.51 40.95
N SER A 16 2.18 3.69 41.24
CA SER A 16 3.17 4.06 40.22
C SER A 16 3.26 3.01 39.09
N ARG A 17 3.22 1.72 39.44
CA ARG A 17 3.22 0.63 38.46
C ARG A 17 1.95 0.65 37.60
N ALA A 18 0.79 0.91 38.19
CA ALA A 18 -0.47 1.02 37.47
C ALA A 18 -0.46 2.22 36.49
N GLU A 19 0.09 3.37 36.91
CA GLU A 19 0.28 4.54 36.05
C GLU A 19 1.20 4.25 34.87
N GLN A 20 2.34 3.58 35.11
CA GLN A 20 3.26 3.18 34.05
C GLN A 20 2.61 2.23 33.04
N LEU A 21 1.86 1.22 33.52
CA LEU A 21 1.11 0.30 32.66
C LEU A 21 0.08 1.05 31.80
N ARG A 22 -0.64 2.01 32.40
CA ARG A 22 -1.63 2.82 31.70
C ARG A 22 -0.99 3.71 30.64
N GLU A 23 0.14 4.33 30.94
CA GLU A 23 0.86 5.15 29.98
C GLU A 23 1.40 4.31 28.81
N MET A 24 1.92 3.11 29.09
CA MET A 24 2.33 2.16 28.05
C MET A 24 1.15 1.71 27.18
N ALA A 25 -0.01 1.42 27.79
CA ALA A 25 -1.22 1.06 27.05
C ALA A 25 -1.68 2.20 26.13
N ASN A 26 -1.75 3.43 26.63
CA ASN A 26 -2.11 4.60 25.83
C ASN A 26 -1.12 4.84 24.68
N LYS A 27 0.18 4.69 24.93
CA LYS A 27 1.21 4.80 23.88
C LYS A 27 1.06 3.70 22.83
N ALA A 28 0.72 2.48 23.23
CA ALA A 28 0.47 1.38 22.30
C ALA A 28 -0.78 1.63 21.46
N GLU A 29 -1.87 2.10 22.07
CA GLU A 29 -3.10 2.45 21.38
C GLU A 29 -2.89 3.59 20.36
N LEU A 30 -2.20 4.66 20.75
CA LEU A 30 -1.83 5.75 19.84
C LEU A 30 -0.99 5.26 18.67
N ARG A 31 -0.01 4.38 18.91
CA ARG A 31 0.80 3.78 17.84
C ARG A 31 -0.04 2.88 16.93
N ALA A 32 -0.98 2.11 17.48
CA ALA A 32 -1.90 1.28 16.71
C ALA A 32 -2.78 2.16 15.81
N LEU A 33 -3.34 3.25 16.33
CA LEU A 33 -4.12 4.22 15.55
C LEU A 33 -3.28 4.88 14.46
N GLN A 34 -2.04 5.31 14.77
CA GLN A 34 -1.12 5.86 13.77
C GLN A 34 -0.78 4.84 12.68
N SER A 35 -0.69 3.55 13.02
CA SER A 35 -0.37 2.50 12.05
C SER A 35 -1.47 2.27 11.01
N LYS A 36 -2.73 2.66 11.30
CA LYS A 36 -3.84 2.61 10.33
C LYS A 36 -3.65 3.57 9.15
N ILE A 37 -2.70 4.50 9.22
CA ILE A 37 -2.38 5.42 8.12
C ILE A 37 -0.89 5.31 7.80
N ASN A 38 -0.54 5.05 6.54
CA ASN A 38 0.84 5.10 6.08
C ASN A 38 1.29 6.56 5.86
N PRO A 39 2.14 7.15 6.72
CA PRO A 39 2.46 8.58 6.62
C PRO A 39 3.26 8.88 5.35
N HIS A 40 4.15 7.97 4.94
CA HIS A 40 4.93 8.12 3.72
C HIS A 40 4.03 8.12 2.47
N PHE A 41 3.02 7.24 2.43
CA PHE A 41 2.01 7.27 1.37
C PHE A 41 1.28 8.61 1.34
N LEU A 42 0.85 9.13 2.49
CA LEU A 42 0.13 10.40 2.58
C LEU A 42 0.97 11.58 2.04
N PHE A 43 2.24 11.69 2.46
CA PHE A 43 3.16 12.71 1.93
C PHE A 43 3.31 12.60 0.41
N ASN A 44 3.47 11.39 -0.10
CA ASN A 44 3.62 11.14 -1.52
C ASN A 44 2.36 11.47 -2.33
N ALA A 45 1.19 11.15 -1.79
CA ALA A 45 -0.10 11.48 -2.38
C ALA A 45 -0.27 13.00 -2.50
N LEU A 46 0.03 13.74 -1.44
CA LEU A 46 -0.04 15.21 -1.43
C LEU A 46 0.94 15.83 -2.44
N ASN A 47 2.14 15.28 -2.58
CA ASN A 47 3.11 15.73 -3.59
C ASN A 47 2.60 15.48 -5.02
N ALA A 48 2.01 14.30 -5.28
CA ALA A 48 1.41 13.98 -6.58
C ALA A 48 0.25 14.95 -6.90
N ILE A 49 -0.63 15.21 -5.94
CA ILE A 49 -1.71 16.19 -6.05
C ILE A 49 -1.14 17.58 -6.37
N SER A 50 -0.18 18.06 -5.58
CA SER A 50 0.45 19.38 -5.76
C SER A 50 1.08 19.55 -7.14
N SER A 51 1.75 18.51 -7.64
CA SER A 51 2.31 18.51 -9.01
C SER A 51 1.22 18.53 -10.09
N SER A 52 0.10 17.85 -9.84
CA SER A 52 -1.03 17.77 -10.77
C SER A 52 -1.79 19.09 -10.88
N ILE A 53 -1.84 19.92 -9.83
CA ILE A 53 -2.58 21.20 -9.84
C ILE A 53 -2.17 22.09 -11.02
N ARG A 54 -0.87 22.15 -11.34
CA ARG A 54 -0.37 23.01 -12.43
C ARG A 54 -0.55 22.38 -13.81
N LEU A 55 -0.54 21.05 -13.91
CA LEU A 55 -0.57 20.34 -15.19
C LEU A 55 -2.00 19.99 -15.63
N ASN A 56 -2.81 19.50 -14.70
CA ASN A 56 -4.19 19.09 -14.90
C ASN A 56 -4.98 19.23 -13.57
N PRO A 57 -5.63 20.38 -13.34
CA PRO A 57 -6.41 20.63 -12.12
C PRO A 57 -7.53 19.62 -11.86
N ASP A 58 -8.14 19.07 -12.92
CA ASP A 58 -9.21 18.07 -12.78
C ASP A 58 -8.68 16.74 -12.26
N THR A 59 -7.48 16.34 -12.71
CA THR A 59 -6.77 15.19 -12.14
C THR A 59 -6.43 15.42 -10.67
N ALA A 60 -5.96 16.61 -10.31
CA ALA A 60 -5.68 16.95 -8.90
C ALA A 60 -6.95 16.85 -8.04
N ARG A 61 -8.09 17.35 -8.53
CA ARG A 61 -9.39 17.24 -7.84
C ARG A 61 -9.80 15.78 -7.65
N GLN A 62 -9.64 14.95 -8.69
CA GLN A 62 -9.94 13.52 -8.60
C GLN A 62 -9.05 12.83 -7.56
N LEU A 63 -7.74 13.13 -7.54
CA LEU A 63 -6.81 12.57 -6.57
C LEU A 63 -7.15 12.97 -5.13
N ILE A 64 -7.66 14.19 -4.89
CA ILE A 64 -8.17 14.60 -3.58
C ILE A 64 -9.33 13.71 -3.14
N PHE A 65 -10.29 13.43 -4.04
CA PHE A 65 -11.41 12.54 -3.73
C PHE A 65 -10.94 11.10 -3.46
N ASN A 66 -10.02 10.59 -4.28
CA ASN A 66 -9.45 9.25 -4.08
C ASN A 66 -8.71 9.16 -2.74
N LEU A 67 -7.91 10.17 -2.38
CA LEU A 67 -7.21 10.21 -1.10
C LEU A 67 -8.20 10.29 0.07
N SER A 68 -9.25 11.09 -0.04
CA SER A 68 -10.29 11.21 0.98
C SER A 68 -11.01 9.88 1.23
N ARG A 69 -11.44 9.19 0.16
CA ARG A 69 -12.05 7.85 0.26
C ARG A 69 -11.07 6.83 0.84
N TYR A 70 -9.82 6.86 0.36
CA TYR A 70 -8.77 5.96 0.85
C TYR A 70 -8.55 6.10 2.37
N LEU A 71 -8.40 7.34 2.86
CA LEU A 71 -8.18 7.61 4.28
C LEU A 71 -9.40 7.24 5.11
N ARG A 72 -10.61 7.61 4.65
CA ARG A 72 -11.86 7.27 5.33
C ARG A 72 -11.97 5.76 5.54
N TYR A 73 -11.76 4.99 4.47
CA TYR A 73 -11.82 3.53 4.53
C TYR A 73 -10.85 2.97 5.58
N ASN A 74 -9.57 3.38 5.58
CA ASN A 74 -8.58 2.86 6.52
C ASN A 74 -8.88 3.24 7.99
N ILE A 75 -9.52 4.38 8.23
CA ILE A 75 -9.88 4.85 9.59
C ILE A 75 -11.14 4.15 10.10
N GLU A 76 -12.16 4.02 9.25
CA GLU A 76 -13.45 3.44 9.61
C GLU A 76 -13.40 1.91 9.68
N LEU A 77 -12.37 1.29 9.08
CA LEU A 77 -12.23 -0.16 9.07
C LEU A 77 -12.00 -0.73 10.47
N LYS A 78 -12.85 -1.69 10.82
CA LYS A 78 -12.71 -2.48 12.05
C LYS A 78 -11.83 -3.69 11.79
N ASP A 79 -11.09 -4.10 12.80
CA ASP A 79 -10.32 -5.33 12.74
C ASP A 79 -11.29 -6.51 12.54
N ASP A 80 -10.92 -7.46 11.68
CA ASP A 80 -11.72 -8.64 11.29
C ASP A 80 -13.08 -8.35 10.62
N GLU A 81 -13.30 -7.14 10.11
CA GLU A 81 -14.51 -6.81 9.34
C GLU A 81 -14.59 -7.63 8.04
N GLN A 82 -15.71 -8.32 7.84
CA GLN A 82 -16.04 -9.02 6.60
C GLN A 82 -16.73 -8.05 5.64
N ILE A 83 -16.24 -7.96 4.40
CA ILE A 83 -16.72 -7.00 3.39
C ILE A 83 -16.95 -7.68 2.04
N ASP A 84 -17.83 -7.10 1.23
CA ASP A 84 -17.97 -7.50 -0.17
C ASP A 84 -16.67 -7.19 -0.93
N ILE A 85 -16.20 -8.13 -1.76
CA ILE A 85 -15.00 -7.98 -2.58
C ILE A 85 -15.01 -6.71 -3.43
N LYS A 86 -16.18 -6.25 -3.88
CA LYS A 86 -16.36 -5.00 -4.63
C LYS A 86 -15.96 -3.80 -3.77
N ARG A 87 -16.28 -3.80 -2.47
CA ARG A 87 -15.87 -2.73 -1.54
C ARG A 87 -14.35 -2.67 -1.41
N GLU A 88 -13.68 -3.82 -1.28
CA GLU A 88 -12.21 -3.84 -1.24
C GLU A 88 -11.59 -3.39 -2.58
N LEU A 89 -12.18 -3.80 -3.70
CA LEU A 89 -11.74 -3.39 -5.03
C LEU A 89 -11.87 -1.88 -5.27
N TYR A 90 -12.95 -1.24 -4.81
CA TYR A 90 -13.08 0.21 -4.91
C TYR A 90 -11.95 0.93 -4.17
N GLN A 91 -11.66 0.47 -2.96
CA GLN A 91 -10.56 1.01 -2.16
C GLN A 91 -9.20 0.82 -2.85
N ILE A 92 -8.96 -0.36 -3.41
CA ILE A 92 -7.73 -0.67 -4.13
C ILE A 92 -7.56 0.21 -5.36
N LYS A 93 -8.65 0.48 -6.10
CA LYS A 93 -8.64 1.40 -7.25
C LYS A 93 -8.29 2.84 -6.83
N ASP A 94 -8.82 3.31 -5.70
CA ASP A 94 -8.47 4.62 -5.15
C ASP A 94 -6.99 4.73 -4.80
N TYR A 95 -6.45 3.71 -4.12
CA TYR A 95 -5.02 3.60 -3.82
C TYR A 95 -4.16 3.61 -5.09
N ILE A 96 -4.49 2.76 -6.06
CA ILE A 96 -3.75 2.61 -7.31
C ILE A 96 -3.74 3.89 -8.12
N ALA A 97 -4.86 4.61 -8.19
CA ALA A 97 -4.92 5.88 -8.91
C ALA A 97 -3.95 6.93 -8.34
N ILE A 98 -3.80 6.97 -7.01
CA ILE A 98 -2.84 7.85 -6.33
C ILE A 98 -1.40 7.43 -6.66
N GLU A 99 -1.12 6.12 -6.61
CA GLU A 99 0.18 5.55 -6.96
C GLU A 99 0.54 5.76 -8.43
N GLN A 100 -0.42 5.65 -9.35
CA GLN A 100 -0.24 5.91 -10.78
C GLN A 100 0.07 7.38 -11.05
N ALA A 101 -0.59 8.32 -10.37
CA ALA A 101 -0.24 9.73 -10.47
C ALA A 101 1.19 10.02 -9.98
N ARG A 102 1.67 9.29 -8.97
CA ARG A 102 3.04 9.40 -8.46
C ARG A 102 4.08 8.82 -9.41
N PHE A 103 3.83 7.62 -9.93
CA PHE A 103 4.80 6.89 -10.75
C PHE A 103 4.71 7.22 -12.24
N GLY A 104 3.64 7.88 -12.68
CA GLY A 104 3.36 8.16 -14.09
C GLY A 104 3.47 6.90 -14.94
N ASP A 105 4.16 7.02 -16.06
CA ASP A 105 4.33 5.93 -17.03
C ASP A 105 5.13 4.72 -16.53
N LYS A 106 5.68 4.76 -15.31
CA LYS A 106 6.40 3.62 -14.73
C LYS A 106 5.48 2.55 -14.16
N LEU A 107 4.23 2.89 -13.80
CA LEU A 107 3.27 1.96 -13.24
C LEU A 107 2.11 1.74 -14.21
N THR A 108 1.98 0.52 -14.70
CA THR A 108 0.78 0.06 -15.40
C THR A 108 0.05 -0.93 -14.52
N VAL A 109 -1.28 -0.80 -14.41
CA VAL A 109 -2.11 -1.76 -13.71
C VAL A 109 -3.11 -2.38 -14.67
N ILE A 110 -3.20 -3.70 -14.64
CA ILE A 110 -4.15 -4.49 -15.42
C ILE A 110 -5.13 -5.13 -14.43
N TYR A 111 -6.43 -4.96 -14.70
CA TYR A 111 -7.49 -5.62 -13.96
C TYR A 111 -8.03 -6.75 -14.82
N ASP A 112 -7.93 -7.98 -14.32
CA ASP A 112 -8.49 -9.21 -14.90
C ASP A 112 -9.56 -9.70 -13.91
N ILE A 113 -10.76 -9.14 -13.98
CA ILE A 113 -11.80 -9.34 -12.97
C ILE A 113 -13.08 -9.74 -13.69
N ASP A 114 -13.66 -10.87 -13.28
CA ASP A 114 -14.99 -11.28 -13.75
C ASP A 114 -16.06 -10.29 -13.26
N ASP A 115 -16.90 -9.79 -14.18
CA ASP A 115 -17.88 -8.73 -13.88
C ASP A 115 -18.90 -9.14 -12.79
N ASP A 116 -19.26 -10.42 -12.74
CA ASP A 116 -20.28 -10.97 -11.86
C ASP A 116 -19.75 -11.48 -10.52
N VAL A 117 -18.44 -11.38 -10.27
CA VAL A 117 -17.86 -11.94 -9.05
C VAL A 117 -18.44 -11.25 -7.81
N SER A 118 -18.99 -12.05 -6.90
CA SER A 118 -19.55 -11.59 -5.63
C SER A 118 -19.20 -12.59 -4.54
N CYS A 119 -18.39 -12.14 -3.60
CA CYS A 119 -18.06 -12.90 -2.40
C CYS A 119 -17.75 -11.97 -1.25
N VAL A 120 -17.86 -12.52 -0.03
CA VAL A 120 -17.47 -11.83 1.20
C VAL A 120 -16.07 -12.30 1.57
N ILE A 121 -15.20 -11.34 1.88
CA ILE A 121 -13.82 -11.57 2.27
C ILE A 121 -13.48 -10.76 3.53
N PRO A 122 -12.48 -11.21 4.31
CA PRO A 122 -11.87 -10.35 5.32
C PRO A 122 -11.37 -9.06 4.66
N SER A 123 -11.62 -7.94 5.30
CA SER A 123 -11.05 -6.66 4.87
C SER A 123 -9.52 -6.69 4.88
N LEU A 124 -8.91 -5.89 4.00
CA LEU A 124 -7.45 -5.83 3.80
C LEU A 124 -6.83 -7.17 3.41
N LEU A 125 -7.57 -8.05 2.71
CA LEU A 125 -7.01 -9.29 2.18
C LEU A 125 -6.16 -9.02 0.93
N ILE A 126 -6.65 -8.18 0.02
CA ILE A 126 -6.04 -7.91 -1.27
C ILE A 126 -5.13 -6.67 -1.19
N GLN A 127 -5.53 -5.66 -0.41
CA GLN A 127 -4.81 -4.39 -0.32
C GLN A 127 -3.30 -4.56 0.01
N PRO A 128 -2.88 -5.34 1.04
CA PRO A 128 -1.46 -5.52 1.35
C PRO A 128 -0.67 -6.18 0.22
N LEU A 129 -1.29 -7.06 -0.58
CA LEU A 129 -0.65 -7.68 -1.73
C LEU A 129 -0.39 -6.67 -2.85
N VAL A 130 -1.35 -5.77 -3.09
CA VAL A 130 -1.24 -4.67 -4.06
C VAL A 130 -0.17 -3.67 -3.62
N GLU A 131 -0.19 -3.25 -2.35
CA GLU A 131 0.83 -2.37 -1.77
C GLU A 131 2.23 -2.97 -1.93
N ASN A 132 2.38 -4.26 -1.59
CA ASN A 132 3.64 -4.97 -1.75
C ASN A 132 4.08 -5.08 -3.23
N ALA A 133 3.14 -5.28 -4.16
CA ALA A 133 3.45 -5.35 -5.58
C ALA A 133 3.94 -4.01 -6.13
N ILE A 134 3.36 -2.89 -5.68
CA ILE A 134 3.71 -1.54 -6.13
C ILE A 134 4.97 -1.01 -5.43
N VAL A 135 4.97 -0.96 -4.10
CA VAL A 135 6.07 -0.40 -3.30
C VAL A 135 7.34 -1.22 -3.46
N HIS A 136 7.27 -2.53 -3.25
CA HIS A 136 8.48 -3.36 -3.33
C HIS A 136 8.78 -3.87 -4.74
N GLY A 137 7.80 -3.93 -5.62
CA GLY A 137 8.01 -4.41 -7.00
C GLY A 137 8.42 -3.31 -7.97
N ILE A 138 7.76 -2.16 -7.96
CA ILE A 138 7.87 -1.14 -9.00
C ILE A 138 8.85 -0.04 -8.60
N GLN A 139 8.79 0.43 -7.34
CA GLN A 139 9.67 1.50 -6.84
C GLN A 139 11.18 1.23 -7.04
N PRO A 140 11.73 0.01 -6.81
CA PRO A 140 13.16 -0.25 -7.04
C PRO A 140 13.53 -0.47 -8.52
N CYS A 141 12.54 -0.62 -9.41
CA CYS A 141 12.79 -0.92 -10.82
C CYS A 141 13.15 0.34 -11.62
N LYS A 142 14.19 0.23 -12.47
CA LYS A 142 14.59 1.31 -13.39
C LYS A 142 13.65 1.45 -14.60
N GLY A 143 12.92 0.38 -14.96
CA GLY A 143 12.02 0.32 -16.11
C GLY A 143 10.55 0.43 -15.73
N LYS A 144 9.67 0.32 -16.74
CA LYS A 144 8.22 0.21 -16.53
C LYS A 144 7.89 -1.12 -15.87
N GLY A 145 6.98 -1.08 -14.91
CA GLY A 145 6.44 -2.24 -14.23
C GLY A 145 4.93 -2.34 -14.42
N VAL A 146 4.46 -3.58 -14.44
CA VAL A 146 3.07 -3.95 -14.63
C VAL A 146 2.62 -4.74 -13.41
N VAL A 147 1.52 -4.32 -12.80
CA VAL A 147 0.83 -5.08 -11.75
C VAL A 147 -0.48 -5.59 -12.34
N THR A 148 -0.74 -6.89 -12.21
CA THR A 148 -1.99 -7.51 -12.64
C THR A 148 -2.76 -7.97 -11.43
N ILE A 149 -4.01 -7.54 -11.30
CA ILE A 149 -4.94 -7.93 -10.24
C ILE A 149 -5.99 -8.82 -10.88
N GLY A 150 -5.96 -10.10 -10.54
CA GLY A 150 -6.84 -11.15 -11.06
C GLY A 150 -7.88 -11.57 -10.03
N ILE A 151 -9.17 -11.54 -10.36
CA ILE A 151 -10.26 -12.02 -9.50
C ILE A 151 -11.27 -12.77 -10.37
N ASN A 152 -11.14 -14.09 -10.38
CA ASN A 152 -11.86 -14.93 -11.33
C ASN A 152 -12.61 -16.06 -10.59
N GLU A 153 -13.83 -16.36 -11.04
CA GLU A 153 -14.58 -17.50 -10.55
C GLU A 153 -13.98 -18.81 -11.07
N CYS A 154 -13.88 -19.81 -10.20
CA CYS A 154 -13.27 -21.11 -10.47
C CYS A 154 -14.15 -22.21 -9.87
N GLY A 155 -15.30 -22.45 -10.50
CA GLY A 155 -16.32 -23.36 -9.95
C GLY A 155 -16.90 -22.78 -8.67
N ASN A 156 -16.77 -23.49 -7.54
CA ASN A 156 -17.30 -23.04 -6.25
C ASN A 156 -16.30 -22.24 -5.40
N ARG A 157 -15.31 -21.60 -6.04
CA ARG A 157 -14.28 -20.79 -5.37
C ARG A 157 -13.99 -19.55 -6.20
N VAL A 158 -13.60 -18.47 -5.52
CA VAL A 158 -13.05 -17.28 -6.17
C VAL A 158 -11.52 -17.35 -6.05
N ARG A 159 -10.82 -17.23 -7.19
CA ARG A 159 -9.36 -17.11 -7.23
C ARG A 159 -8.99 -15.64 -7.26
N ILE A 160 -8.26 -15.21 -6.24
CA ILE A 160 -7.67 -13.88 -6.15
C ILE A 160 -6.17 -14.00 -6.39
N SER A 161 -5.61 -13.16 -7.27
CA SER A 161 -4.18 -13.14 -7.57
C SER A 161 -3.67 -11.72 -7.78
N VAL A 162 -2.45 -11.45 -7.31
CA VAL A 162 -1.73 -10.21 -7.58
C VAL A 162 -0.36 -10.58 -8.11
N SER A 163 -0.12 -10.26 -9.38
CA SER A 163 1.14 -10.56 -10.08
C SER A 163 1.87 -9.30 -10.45
N ARG A 164 3.20 -9.34 -10.48
CA ARG A 164 4.04 -8.21 -10.91
C ARG A 164 5.03 -8.65 -11.98
N HIS A 165 5.19 -7.82 -13.00
CA HIS A 165 6.15 -7.99 -14.07
C HIS A 165 6.91 -6.68 -14.28
N TRP A 166 8.21 -6.75 -14.59
CA TRP A 166 8.99 -5.56 -14.96
C TRP A 166 9.88 -5.86 -16.15
N GLN A 167 10.05 -4.87 -17.02
CA GLN A 167 10.98 -5.00 -18.13
C GLN A 167 12.40 -4.79 -17.65
N ARG A 168 13.22 -5.86 -17.69
CA ARG A 168 14.67 -5.74 -17.53
C ARG A 168 15.21 -4.98 -18.74
N HIS A 169 15.81 -3.82 -18.52
CA HIS A 169 16.57 -3.13 -19.56
C HIS A 169 17.63 -4.12 -20.10
N ARG A 170 17.43 -4.68 -21.29
CA ARG A 170 18.50 -5.36 -22.01
C ARG A 170 19.49 -4.26 -22.39
N SER A 171 20.57 -4.10 -21.62
CA SER A 171 21.71 -3.31 -22.04
C SER A 171 22.18 -3.87 -23.38
N ARG A 172 22.05 -3.10 -24.46
CA ARG A 172 22.79 -3.31 -25.70
C ARG A 172 24.28 -3.21 -25.37
N ARG A 173 24.91 -4.28 -24.90
CA ARG A 173 26.37 -4.40 -24.92
C ARG A 173 26.75 -4.56 -26.40
N GLY A 174 27.43 -3.54 -26.91
CA GLY A 174 27.84 -3.46 -28.30
C GLY A 174 28.65 -4.66 -28.74
N ARG A 175 28.27 -5.22 -29.89
CA ARG A 175 29.22 -5.87 -30.77
C ARG A 175 29.81 -4.79 -31.67
N SER A 176 30.78 -4.05 -31.13
CA SER A 176 31.86 -3.56 -31.99
C SER A 176 32.77 -4.76 -32.24
N ARG A 177 32.63 -5.37 -33.43
CA ARG A 177 33.72 -6.13 -34.04
C ARG A 177 34.09 -5.37 -35.31
N GLY A 178 34.99 -4.41 -35.15
CA GLY A 178 35.76 -3.89 -36.25
C GLY A 178 36.72 -4.95 -36.78
N SER A 179 36.85 -4.93 -38.11
CA SER A 179 38.05 -5.24 -38.90
C SER A 179 38.68 -6.63 -38.76
N ARG A 180 38.54 -7.43 -39.81
CA ARG A 180 39.72 -7.97 -40.50
C ARG A 180 39.51 -7.90 -42.01
N ARG A 181 40.38 -7.10 -42.62
CA ARG A 181 40.80 -7.13 -44.02
C ARG A 181 40.89 -8.58 -44.52
N ASN A 182 40.46 -8.84 -45.74
CA ASN A 182 41.12 -9.84 -46.57
C ASN A 182 41.28 -9.27 -47.98
N ALA A 183 42.54 -9.09 -48.36
CA ALA A 183 42.98 -8.91 -49.72
C ALA A 183 42.92 -10.25 -50.45
N GLY A 184 42.65 -10.25 -51.75
CA GLY A 184 42.94 -11.40 -52.60
C GLY A 184 41.97 -11.62 -53.75
N LYS A 185 42.15 -10.82 -54.81
CA LYS A 185 42.30 -11.19 -56.23
C LYS A 185 41.68 -10.14 -57.14
#